data_AF-A0A1B1Y4G9-F1
#
_entry.id   AF-A0A1B1Y4G9-F1
#
_cell.length_a   1.000
_cell.length_b   1.000
_cell.length_c   1.000
_cell.angle_alpha   90.00
_cell.angle_beta   90.00
_cell.angle_gamma   90.00
#
_symmetry.space_group_name_H-M   'P 1'
#
loop_
_entity.id
_entity.type
_entity.pdbx_description
1 polymer ?
#
loop_
_entity_poly.entity_id
_entity_poly.type
_entity_poly.pdbx_seq_one_letter_code
_entity_poly.pdbx_strand_id
1 'polypeptide(L)' 'MNNKKSHLQRGINIMAAVLPLLILSPVLVNIGFKALQKDGIYGFLIVGILLAIATIILFVLGIRALLSHLFKD' A
#
# COMPACT_ATOMS: atom_id res chain seq x y z
N MET A 1 -0.72 -10.31 -31.07
CA MET A 1 -1.77 -10.64 -30.06
C MET A 1 -1.09 -10.90 -28.71
N ASN A 2 -1.09 -9.94 -27.75
CA ASN A 2 -0.73 -10.27 -26.34
C ASN A 2 -1.06 -9.18 -25.28
N ASN A 3 -1.84 -8.16 -25.59
CA ASN A 3 -2.01 -7.00 -24.70
C ASN A 3 -2.83 -7.30 -23.42
N LYS A 4 -3.77 -8.27 -23.45
CA LYS A 4 -4.62 -8.56 -22.27
C LYS A 4 -3.84 -9.17 -21.07
N LYS A 5 -2.90 -10.09 -21.32
CA LYS A 5 -2.12 -10.76 -20.26
C LYS A 5 -1.21 -9.78 -19.50
N SER A 6 -0.68 -8.78 -20.20
CA SER A 6 0.21 -7.75 -19.64
C SER A 6 -0.47 -6.91 -18.56
N HIS A 7 -1.72 -6.53 -18.75
CA HIS A 7 -2.41 -5.62 -17.82
C HIS A 7 -2.93 -6.32 -16.56
N LEU A 8 -3.38 -7.57 -16.67
CA LEU A 8 -3.77 -8.39 -15.51
C LEU A 8 -2.55 -8.69 -14.61
N GLN A 9 -1.42 -9.08 -15.21
CA GLN A 9 -0.16 -9.27 -14.47
C GLN A 9 0.29 -7.99 -13.75
N ARG A 10 0.08 -6.83 -14.36
CA ARG A 10 0.41 -5.54 -13.72
C ARG A 10 -0.45 -5.29 -12.48
N GLY A 11 -1.75 -5.57 -12.54
CA GLY A 11 -2.65 -5.46 -11.37
C GLY A 11 -2.27 -6.43 -10.24
N ILE A 12 -1.92 -7.67 -10.59
CA ILE A 12 -1.46 -8.69 -9.64
C ILE A 12 -0.15 -8.27 -8.97
N ASN A 13 0.82 -7.77 -9.73
CA ASN A 13 2.11 -7.31 -9.20
C ASN A 13 1.96 -6.11 -8.26
N ILE A 14 1.08 -5.15 -8.58
CA ILE A 14 0.80 -4.01 -7.71
C ILE A 14 0.18 -4.52 -6.40
N MET A 15 -0.80 -5.42 -6.47
CA MET A 15 -1.45 -5.97 -5.27
C MET A 15 -0.51 -6.82 -4.42
N ALA A 16 0.38 -7.60 -5.03
CA ALA A 16 1.41 -8.35 -4.33
C ALA A 16 2.37 -7.44 -3.57
N ALA A 17 2.70 -6.26 -4.10
CA ALA A 17 3.51 -5.26 -3.42
C ALA A 17 2.74 -4.51 -2.31
N VAL A 18 1.43 -4.31 -2.49
CA VAL A 18 0.59 -3.59 -1.51
C VAL A 18 0.27 -4.42 -0.27
N LEU A 19 0.09 -5.74 -0.40
CA LEU A 19 -0.19 -6.63 0.74
C LEU A 19 0.83 -6.52 1.89
N PRO A 20 2.15 -6.59 1.67
CA PRO A 20 3.11 -6.38 2.74
C PRO A 20 3.10 -4.93 3.25
N LEU A 21 2.90 -3.94 2.37
CA LEU A 21 2.76 -2.53 2.75
C LEU A 21 1.58 -2.27 3.69
N LEU A 22 0.45 -2.96 3.48
CA LEU A 22 -0.73 -2.89 4.35
C LEU A 22 -0.45 -3.39 5.77
N ILE A 23 0.43 -4.38 5.93
CA ILE A 23 0.81 -4.90 7.24
C ILE A 23 1.93 -4.05 7.86
N LEU A 24 2.90 -3.62 7.06
CA LEU A 24 4.04 -2.81 7.51
C LEU A 24 3.63 -1.40 7.95
N SER A 25 2.66 -0.80 7.27
CA SER A 25 2.15 0.54 7.57
C SER A 25 1.70 0.71 9.03
N PRO A 26 0.73 -0.06 9.57
CA PRO A 26 0.28 0.07 10.95
C PRO A 26 1.38 -0.27 11.98
N VAL A 27 2.32 -1.15 11.64
CA VAL A 27 3.49 -1.44 12.48
C VAL A 27 4.38 -0.20 12.59
N LEU A 28 4.67 0.47 11.47
CA LEU A 28 5.47 1.70 11.46
C LEU A 28 4.79 2.82 12.25
N VAL A 29 3.47 2.98 12.09
CA VAL A 29 2.68 3.95 12.86
C VAL A 29 2.75 3.66 14.36
N ASN A 30 2.64 2.40 14.77
CA ASN A 30 2.74 2.00 16.17
C ASN A 30 4.15 2.27 16.76
N ILE A 31 5.21 2.02 15.97
CA ILE A 31 6.58 2.41 16.33
C ILE A 31 6.70 3.93 16.46
N GLY A 32 6.10 4.69 15.54
CA GLY A 32 6.06 6.15 15.59
C GLY A 32 5.39 6.69 16.86
N PHE A 33 4.27 6.09 17.28
CA PHE A 33 3.62 6.43 18.55
C PHE A 33 4.48 6.08 19.77
N LYS A 34 5.19 4.95 19.75
CA LYS A 34 6.12 4.58 20.83
C LYS A 34 7.33 5.51 20.92
N ALA A 35 7.90 5.90 19.78
CA ALA A 35 9.01 6.85 19.70
C ALA A 35 8.59 8.25 20.18
N LEU A 36 7.36 8.66 19.86
CA LEU A 36 6.76 9.88 20.38
C LEU A 36 6.68 9.87 21.91
N GLN A 37 6.20 8.77 22.51
CA GLN A 37 6.06 8.66 23.96
C GLN A 37 7.39 8.61 24.71
N LYS A 38 8.44 8.03 24.11
CA LYS A 38 9.75 7.90 24.75
C LYS A 38 10.61 9.16 24.64
N ASP A 39 10.77 9.68 23.43
CA ASP A 39 11.78 10.70 23.13
C ASP A 39 11.18 11.99 22.54
N GLY A 40 9.85 12.07 22.39
CA GLY A 40 9.18 13.21 21.75
C GLY A 40 9.50 13.34 20.25
N ILE A 41 10.03 12.28 19.62
CA ILE A 41 10.48 12.33 18.23
C ILE A 41 9.29 12.09 17.29
N TYR A 42 8.77 13.17 16.72
CA TYR A 42 7.62 13.15 15.78
C TYR A 42 7.96 12.57 14.39
N GLY A 43 9.25 12.47 14.04
CA GLY A 43 9.68 12.08 12.69
C GLY A 43 9.15 10.72 12.23
N PHE A 44 9.20 9.71 13.10
CA PHE A 44 8.70 8.36 12.77
C PHE A 44 7.19 8.32 12.60
N LEU A 45 6.45 9.11 13.38
CA LEU A 45 5.00 9.18 13.27
C LEU A 45 4.57 9.84 11.95
N ILE A 46 5.23 10.94 11.56
CA ILE A 46 4.98 11.62 10.29
C ILE A 46 5.25 10.69 9.10
N VAL A 47 6.38 9.97 9.12
CA VAL A 47 6.71 8.99 8.07
C VAL A 47 5.70 7.84 8.05
N GLY A 48 5.29 7.33 9.21
CA GLY A 48 4.27 6.29 9.32
C GLY A 48 2.92 6.71 8.74
N ILE A 49 2.46 7.92 9.03
CA ILE A 49 1.20 8.46 8.50
C ILE A 49 1.27 8.65 6.98
N LEU A 50 2.38 9.20 6.46
CA LEU A 50 2.58 9.35 5.02
C LEU A 50 2.60 7.98 4.31
N LEU A 51 3.27 7.00 4.90
CA LEU A 51 3.31 5.63 4.37
C LEU A 51 1.93 4.98 4.39
N ALA A 52 1.13 5.22 5.43
CA ALA A 52 -0.25 4.73 5.53
C ALA A 52 -1.15 5.30 4.44
N ILE A 53 -1.09 6.61 4.20
CA ILE A 53 -1.85 7.27 3.13
C ILE A 53 -1.43 6.71 1.77
N ALA A 54 -0.13 6.62 1.50
CA ALA A 54 0.39 6.07 0.25
C ALA A 54 -0.07 4.62 0.03
N THR A 55 -0.05 3.81 1.09
CA THR A 55 -0.51 2.42 1.05
C THR A 55 -2.00 2.33 0.69
N ILE A 56 -2.85 3.18 1.27
CA ILE A 56 -4.28 3.21 0.97
C ILE A 56 -4.51 3.57 -0.51
N ILE A 57 -3.80 4.59 -1.03
CA ILE A 57 -3.92 5.00 -2.43
C ILE A 57 -3.51 3.86 -3.36
N LEU A 58 -2.36 3.23 -3.10
CA LEU A 58 -1.87 2.10 -3.89
C LEU A 58 -2.81 0.89 -3.82
N PHE A 59 -3.41 0.64 -2.67
CA PHE A 59 -4.40 -0.42 -2.49
C PHE A 59 -5.67 -0.19 -3.30
N VAL A 60 -6.24 1.01 -3.24
CA VAL A 60 -7.41 1.36 -4.03
C VAL A 60 -7.09 1.25 -5.53
N LEU A 61 -5.91 1.72 -5.95
CA LEU A 61 -5.48 1.62 -7.35
C LEU A 61 -5.27 0.15 -7.78
N GLY A 62 -4.64 -0.66 -6.94
CA GLY A 62 -4.42 -2.09 -7.17
C GLY A 62 -5.71 -2.87 -7.28
N ILE A 63 -6.67 -2.65 -6.37
CA ILE A 63 -8.00 -3.25 -6.42
C ILE A 63 -8.74 -2.79 -7.67
N ARG A 64 -8.78 -1.49 -7.96
CA ARG A 64 -9.45 -0.97 -9.17
C ARG A 64 -8.86 -1.58 -10.43
N ALA A 65 -7.53 -1.67 -10.53
CA ALA A 65 -6.86 -2.32 -11.63
C ALA A 65 -7.30 -3.79 -11.72
N LEU A 66 -7.17 -4.59 -10.66
CA LEU A 66 -7.59 -6.00 -10.68
C LEU A 66 -9.05 -6.18 -11.10
N LEU A 67 -9.98 -5.46 -10.46
CA LEU A 67 -11.41 -5.56 -10.75
C LEU A 67 -11.72 -5.14 -12.19
N SER A 68 -11.13 -4.04 -12.67
CA SER A 68 -11.36 -3.57 -14.03
C SER A 68 -10.89 -4.55 -15.09
N HIS A 69 -9.89 -5.40 -14.81
CA HIS A 69 -9.41 -6.42 -15.75
C HIS A 69 -10.17 -7.74 -15.59
N LEU A 70 -10.59 -8.09 -14.36
CA LEU A 70 -11.35 -9.32 -14.10
C LEU A 70 -12.78 -9.25 -14.64
N PHE A 71 -13.40 -8.06 -14.63
CA PHE A 71 -14.78 -7.84 -15.06
C PHE A 71 -14.90 -7.19 -16.46
N LYS A 72 -13.78 -6.93 -17.16
CA LYS A 72 -13.77 -6.51 -18.59
C LYS A 72 -13.39 -7.65 -19.54
N ASP A 73 -13.82 -8.86 -19.23
CA ASP A 73 -13.97 -9.93 -20.22
C ASP A 73 -15.46 -10.13 -20.54
#